data_AF-A0A7W0LWU8-F1
#
_entry.id   AF-A0A7W0LWU8-F1
#
_cell.length_a   1.000
_cell.length_b   1.000
_cell.length_c   1.000
_cell.angle_alpha   90.00
_cell.angle_beta   90.00
_cell.angle_gamma   90.00
#
_symmetry.space_group_name_H-M   'P 1'
#
loop_
_entity.id
_entity.type
_entity.pdbx_description
1 polymer ?
#
loop_
_entity_poly.entity_id
_entity_poly.type
_entity_poly.pdbx_seq_one_letter_code
_entity_poly.pdbx_strand_id
1 'polypeptide(L)'
;MTADRAFEHCTWCGSAVGRDDGYRAREHPGARKAVFCRLEHAVPWAMRGGHWDGIKGGQRPPLQPPRGGDPEATPVVADSGDICVRCEEPLAQVRVTLVRHRGEHRIPDAFCSVEHMALWANAGGRYARPA
;
A
#
# COMPACT_ATOMS: atom_id res chain seq x y z
N MET A 1 -10.01 1.96 -30.05
CA MET A 1 -10.27 2.73 -28.82
C MET A 1 -9.18 2.37 -27.83
N THR A 2 -8.10 3.15 -27.78
CA THR A 2 -6.97 2.97 -26.88
C THR A 2 -7.40 3.40 -25.48
N ALA A 3 -7.68 2.42 -24.60
CA ALA A 3 -7.77 2.71 -23.18
C ALA A 3 -6.40 3.26 -22.76
N ASP A 4 -6.39 4.53 -22.37
CA ASP A 4 -5.25 5.17 -21.74
C ASP A 4 -4.90 4.34 -20.50
N ARG A 5 -3.88 3.48 -20.62
CA ARG A 5 -3.38 2.68 -19.49
C ARG A 5 -2.67 3.66 -18.58
N ALA A 6 -3.40 4.29 -17.68
CA ALA A 6 -2.81 5.12 -16.64
C ALA A 6 -1.83 4.24 -15.85
N PHE A 7 -0.54 4.48 -16.05
CA PHE A 7 0.54 3.86 -15.30
C PHE A 7 0.86 4.76 -14.11
N GLU A 8 0.99 4.15 -12.95
CA GLU A 8 1.60 4.79 -11.78
C GLU A 8 3.11 4.49 -11.80
N HIS A 9 3.90 5.22 -11.04
CA HIS A 9 5.33 4.93 -10.92
C HIS A 9 5.62 4.32 -9.56
N CYS A 10 6.47 3.31 -9.52
CA CYS A 10 6.93 2.73 -8.27
C CYS A 10 7.61 3.82 -7.43
N THR A 11 7.11 4.05 -6.22
CA THR A 11 7.63 5.05 -5.28
C THR A 11 9.10 4.81 -4.93
N TRP A 12 9.59 3.57 -5.05
CA TRP A 12 10.99 3.23 -4.81
C TRP A 12 11.91 3.38 -6.03
N CYS A 13 11.62 2.66 -7.13
CA CYS A 13 12.54 2.56 -8.26
C CYS A 13 12.13 3.40 -9.49
N GLY A 14 10.96 4.06 -9.44
CA GLY A 14 10.44 4.87 -10.53
C GLY A 14 9.93 4.09 -11.75
N SER A 15 9.96 2.75 -11.74
CA SER A 15 9.45 1.95 -12.86
C SER A 15 7.93 2.10 -13.00
N ALA A 16 7.43 2.10 -14.24
CA ALA A 16 5.99 2.11 -14.50
C ALA A 16 5.32 0.85 -13.93
N VAL A 17 4.15 1.04 -13.30
CA VAL A 17 3.33 0.01 -12.68
C VAL A 17 1.93 0.12 -13.27
N GLY A 18 1.48 -0.96 -13.91
CA GLY A 18 0.12 -1.01 -14.47
C GLY A 18 -0.93 -0.95 -13.35
N ARG A 19 -2.12 -0.47 -13.68
CA ARG A 19 -3.27 -0.41 -12.76
C ARG A 19 -3.60 -1.77 -12.10
N ASP A 20 -3.38 -2.85 -12.84
CA ASP A 20 -3.78 -4.22 -12.47
C ASP A 20 -2.62 -5.11 -12.02
N ASP A 21 -1.42 -4.55 -11.81
CA ASP A 21 -0.24 -5.29 -11.38
C ASP A 21 0.52 -4.53 -10.29
N GLY A 22 1.32 -5.21 -9.47
CA GLY A 22 2.12 -4.62 -8.40
C GLY A 22 1.36 -4.45 -7.08
N TYR A 23 1.80 -3.51 -6.25
CA TYR A 23 1.33 -3.34 -4.87
C TYR A 23 0.99 -1.87 -4.59
N ARG A 24 -0.07 -1.63 -3.82
CA ARG A 24 -0.43 -0.30 -3.30
C ARG A 24 -0.53 -0.33 -1.79
N ALA A 25 0.29 0.47 -1.13
CA ALA A 25 0.16 0.74 0.30
C ALA A 25 -0.69 1.98 0.51
N ARG A 26 -1.60 1.93 1.49
CA ARG A 26 -2.42 3.06 1.93
C ARG A 26 -2.42 3.12 3.45
N GLU A 27 -2.29 4.31 3.99
CA GLU A 27 -2.52 4.54 5.42
C GLU A 27 -3.94 5.04 5.67
N HIS A 28 -4.64 4.42 6.61
CA HIS A 28 -5.96 4.82 7.06
C HIS A 28 -5.89 5.58 8.40
N PRO A 29 -6.83 6.53 8.65
CA PRO A 29 -7.85 7.05 7.73
C PRO A 29 -7.30 8.06 6.71
N GLY A 30 -5.97 8.14 6.54
CA GLY A 30 -5.32 9.10 5.66
C GLY A 30 -5.49 8.84 4.16
N ALA A 31 -4.97 9.78 3.38
CA ALA A 31 -4.88 9.69 1.92
C ALA A 31 -3.45 9.35 1.44
N ARG A 32 -2.57 8.94 2.35
CA ARG A 32 -1.17 8.64 2.02
C ARG A 32 -1.10 7.31 1.25
N LYS A 33 -0.51 7.35 0.06
CA LYS A 33 -0.39 6.21 -0.86
C LYS A 33 1.07 6.01 -1.27
N ALA A 34 1.46 4.76 -1.47
CA ALA A 34 2.71 4.39 -2.14
C ALA A 34 2.44 3.22 -3.08
N VAL A 35 3.19 3.15 -4.18
CA VAL A 35 3.06 2.13 -5.22
C VAL A 35 4.38 1.37 -5.37
N PHE A 36 4.30 0.04 -5.48
CA PHE A 36 5.49 -0.79 -5.67
C PHE A 36 5.31 -1.74 -6.85
N CYS A 37 6.30 -1.78 -7.76
CA CYS A 37 6.31 -2.77 -8.83
C CYS A 37 6.58 -4.19 -8.33
N ARG A 38 7.22 -4.32 -7.15
CA ARG A 38 7.50 -5.59 -6.48
C ARG A 38 7.38 -5.43 -4.96
N LEU A 39 7.08 -6.51 -4.26
CA LEU A 39 6.91 -6.49 -2.80
C LEU A 39 8.20 -6.03 -2.10
N GLU A 40 9.35 -6.48 -2.60
CA GLU A 40 10.67 -6.24 -2.04
C GLU A 40 11.03 -4.75 -2.01
N HIS A 41 10.40 -3.93 -2.86
CA HIS A 41 10.63 -2.48 -2.90
C HIS A 41 9.96 -1.75 -1.73
N ALA A 42 8.98 -2.36 -1.06
CA ALA A 42 8.39 -1.79 0.15
C ALA A 42 9.39 -1.77 1.32
N VAL A 43 10.35 -2.70 1.36
CA VAL A 43 11.32 -2.85 2.45
C VAL A 43 12.32 -1.68 2.50
N PRO A 44 13.12 -1.39 1.45
CA PRO A 44 14.05 -0.26 1.47
C PRO A 44 13.33 1.10 1.49
N TRP A 45 12.11 1.18 0.96
CA TRP A 45 11.26 2.36 1.10
C TRP A 45 10.91 2.64 2.56
N ALA A 46 10.45 1.62 3.30
CA ALA A 46 10.12 1.74 4.71
C ALA A 46 11.36 2.09 5.57
N MET A 47 12.51 1.46 5.28
CA MET A 47 13.78 1.76 5.97
C MET A 47 14.23 3.21 5.77
N ARG A 48 13.84 3.87 4.67
CA ARG A 48 14.08 5.30 4.43
C ARG A 48 12.96 6.22 4.96
N GLY A 49 12.17 5.73 5.92
CA GLY A 49 11.12 6.51 6.58
C GLY A 49 9.78 6.53 5.85
N GLY A 50 9.59 5.72 4.80
CA GLY A 50 8.28 5.53 4.16
C GLY A 50 7.71 6.81 3.55
N HIS A 51 8.43 7.44 2.63
CA HIS A 51 7.96 8.67 1.98
C HIS A 51 6.77 8.37 1.06
N TRP A 52 5.62 8.99 1.33
CA TRP A 52 4.38 8.75 0.59
C TRP A 52 4.29 9.66 -0.64
N ASP A 53 3.65 9.18 -1.71
CA ASP A 53 3.33 10.00 -2.87
C ASP A 53 2.44 11.16 -2.41
N GLY A 54 2.88 12.40 -2.70
CA GLY A 54 2.24 13.63 -2.22
C GLY A 54 3.12 14.51 -1.31
N ILE A 55 4.30 14.04 -0.88
CA ILE A 55 5.25 14.87 -0.12
C ILE A 55 6.35 15.42 -1.04
N LYS A 56 6.07 16.49 -1.79
CA LYS A 56 7.13 17.44 -2.17
C LYS A 56 7.34 18.39 -0.98
N GLY A 57 8.48 18.29 -0.29
CA GLY A 57 8.89 19.28 0.73
C GLY A 57 8.67 18.94 2.20
N GLY A 58 8.55 17.65 2.56
CA GLY A 58 8.66 17.21 3.96
C GLY A 58 7.53 17.61 4.91
N GLN A 59 6.46 18.25 4.43
CA GLN A 59 5.29 18.58 5.25
C GLN A 59 4.15 17.60 5.00
N ARG A 60 3.55 17.11 6.10
CA ARG A 60 2.35 16.28 6.12
C ARG A 60 1.21 17.07 5.45
N PRO A 61 0.67 16.65 4.30
CA PRO A 61 -0.54 17.26 3.77
C PRO A 61 -1.67 17.07 4.78
N PRO A 62 -2.56 18.06 4.97
CA PRO A 62 -3.76 17.85 5.77
C PRO A 62 -4.54 16.66 5.21
N LEU A 63 -5.14 15.86 6.11
CA LEU A 63 -6.01 14.74 5.77
C LEU A 63 -7.09 15.24 4.80
N GLN A 64 -6.91 15.03 3.50
CA GLN A 64 -7.92 15.37 2.52
C GLN A 64 -8.96 14.25 2.52
N PRO A 65 -10.24 14.55 2.74
CA PRO A 65 -11.29 13.57 2.52
C PRO A 65 -11.22 13.07 1.06
N PRO A 66 -11.59 11.81 0.79
CA PRO A 66 -11.57 11.29 -0.57
C PRO A 66 -12.39 12.21 -1.48
N ARG A 67 -11.78 12.70 -2.56
CA ARG A 67 -12.52 13.43 -3.60
C ARG A 67 -13.44 12.43 -4.29
N GLY A 68 -14.75 12.67 -4.22
CA GLY A 68 -15.74 11.88 -4.95
C GLY A 68 -15.36 11.84 -6.44
N GLY A 69 -15.17 10.64 -6.98
CA GLY A 69 -14.80 10.43 -8.39
C GLY A 69 -13.49 9.68 -8.61
N ASP A 70 -12.68 9.43 -7.59
CA ASP A 70 -11.52 8.54 -7.71
C ASP A 70 -12.03 7.08 -7.70
N PRO A 71 -11.94 6.31 -8.80
CA PRO A 71 -12.39 4.91 -8.83
C PRO A 71 -11.54 4.00 -7.93
N GLU A 72 -10.46 4.53 -7.34
CA GLU A 72 -9.68 3.92 -6.26
C GLU A 72 -10.00 4.49 -4.86
N ALA A 73 -10.84 5.53 -4.76
CA ALA A 73 -11.44 6.00 -3.50
C ALA A 73 -12.76 5.29 -3.18
N THR A 74 -13.07 4.18 -3.86
CA THR A 74 -13.89 3.17 -3.21
C THR A 74 -13.22 2.92 -1.85
N PRO A 75 -13.90 3.15 -0.71
CA PRO A 75 -13.37 2.66 0.55
C PRO A 75 -13.08 1.19 0.27
N VAL A 76 -11.81 0.79 0.39
CA VAL A 76 -11.45 -0.61 0.30
C VAL A 76 -12.27 -1.23 1.42
N VAL A 77 -13.37 -1.83 1.00
CA VAL A 77 -14.50 -2.20 1.84
C VAL A 77 -13.97 -3.24 2.80
N ALA A 78 -13.93 -2.87 4.08
CA ALA A 78 -14.27 -3.67 5.25
C ALA A 78 -13.67 -5.09 5.43
N ASP A 79 -12.71 -5.53 4.62
CA ASP A 79 -12.18 -6.92 4.65
C ASP A 79 -10.65 -6.99 4.60
N SER A 80 -9.97 -5.84 4.73
CA SER A 80 -8.59 -5.85 5.22
C SER A 80 -8.68 -6.10 6.72
N GLY A 81 -8.64 -7.39 7.09
CA GLY A 81 -9.11 -7.94 8.37
C GLY A 81 -8.74 -7.15 9.62
N ASP A 82 -9.52 -7.37 10.69
CA ASP A 82 -9.42 -6.63 11.96
C ASP A 82 -8.13 -6.91 12.75
N ILE A 83 -7.23 -7.73 12.23
CA ILE A 83 -5.95 -8.12 12.84
C ILE A 83 -4.76 -7.81 11.93
N CYS A 84 -3.62 -7.50 12.55
CA CYS A 84 -2.38 -7.33 11.82
C CYS A 84 -1.85 -8.68 11.32
N VAL A 85 -1.61 -8.81 10.02
CA VAL A 85 -1.07 -10.05 9.42
C VAL A 85 0.33 -10.40 9.94
N ARG A 86 1.05 -9.43 10.53
CA ARG A 86 2.40 -9.65 11.07
C ARG A 86 2.42 -10.07 12.54
N CYS A 87 1.65 -9.42 13.39
CA CYS A 87 1.70 -9.63 14.85
C CYS A 87 0.41 -10.18 15.44
N GLU A 88 -0.62 -10.38 14.61
CA GLU A 88 -1.92 -10.98 14.95
C GLU A 88 -2.77 -10.17 15.94
N GLU A 89 -2.26 -9.04 16.42
CA GLU A 89 -2.99 -8.11 17.28
C GLU A 89 -4.11 -7.36 16.54
N PRO A 90 -5.20 -6.97 17.23
CA PRO A 90 -6.27 -6.14 16.68
C PRO A 90 -5.76 -4.80 16.13
N LEU A 91 -6.30 -4.38 14.99
CA LEU A 91 -5.94 -3.11 14.35
C LEU A 91 -6.66 -1.93 14.98
N ALA A 92 -5.89 -0.87 15.23
CA ALA A 92 -6.43 0.43 15.60
C ALA A 92 -7.05 1.15 14.38
N GLN A 93 -7.60 2.35 14.64
CA GLN A 93 -8.11 3.23 13.58
C GLN A 93 -7.00 3.68 12.61
N VAL A 94 -5.78 3.91 13.13
CA VAL A 94 -4.60 4.18 12.32
C VAL A 94 -3.95 2.85 11.96
N ARG A 95 -3.90 2.56 10.66
CA ARG A 95 -3.39 1.29 10.12
C ARG A 95 -2.91 1.45 8.69
N VAL A 96 -2.13 0.48 8.23
CA VAL A 96 -1.66 0.40 6.84
C VAL A 96 -2.29 -0.81 6.17
N THR A 97 -2.83 -0.62 4.98
CA THR A 97 -3.27 -1.72 4.10
C THR A 97 -2.35 -1.78 2.88
N LEU A 98 -1.82 -2.96 2.58
CA LEU A 98 -1.09 -3.25 1.35
C LEU A 98 -1.96 -4.14 0.47
N VAL A 99 -2.32 -3.66 -0.72
CA VAL A 99 -3.11 -4.42 -1.68
C VAL A 99 -2.20 -4.90 -2.80
N ARG A 100 -2.13 -6.22 -3.00
CA ARG A 100 -1.53 -6.81 -4.19
C ARG A 100 -2.54 -6.84 -5.33
N HIS A 101 -2.16 -6.28 -6.47
CA HIS A 101 -2.93 -6.30 -7.71
C HIS A 101 -2.36 -7.38 -8.63
N ARG A 102 -3.21 -8.26 -9.18
CA ARG A 102 -2.82 -9.25 -10.17
C ARG A 102 -3.97 -9.54 -11.13
N GLY A 103 -4.00 -8.83 -12.26
CA GLY A 103 -5.15 -8.84 -13.16
C GLY A 103 -6.36 -8.23 -12.45
N GLU A 104 -7.48 -8.92 -12.41
CA GLU A 104 -8.68 -8.45 -11.68
C GLU A 104 -8.60 -8.73 -10.16
N HIS A 105 -7.67 -9.58 -9.73
CA HIS A 105 -7.56 -9.95 -8.32
C HIS A 105 -6.95 -8.82 -7.49
N ARG A 106 -7.55 -8.58 -6.32
CA ARG A 106 -7.08 -7.64 -5.29
C ARG A 106 -6.98 -8.40 -3.97
N ILE A 107 -5.77 -8.46 -3.42
CA ILE A 107 -5.50 -9.22 -2.20
C ILE A 107 -5.00 -8.23 -1.15
N PRO A 108 -5.85 -7.83 -0.18
CA PRO A 108 -5.45 -6.90 0.87
C PRO A 108 -4.76 -7.63 2.04
N ASP A 109 -3.70 -7.02 2.57
CA ASP A 109 -3.06 -7.37 3.83
C ASP A 109 -3.02 -6.13 4.73
N ALA A 110 -3.32 -6.30 6.02
CA ALA A 110 -3.48 -5.20 6.96
C ALA A 110 -2.41 -5.23 8.07
N PHE A 111 -1.92 -4.05 8.46
CA PHE A 111 -0.79 -3.88 9.37
C PHE A 111 -1.01 -2.74 10.35
N CYS A 112 -0.48 -2.88 11.57
CA CYS A 112 -0.48 -1.80 12.56
C CYS A 112 0.34 -0.59 12.08
N SER A 113 1.38 -0.82 11.28
CA SER A 113 2.34 0.21 10.88
C SER A 113 3.07 -0.14 9.58
N VAL A 114 3.76 0.85 9.01
CA VAL A 114 4.69 0.66 7.88
C VAL A 114 5.81 -0.32 8.24
N GLU A 115 6.26 -0.31 9.50
CA GLU A 115 7.30 -1.22 9.99
C GLU A 115 6.82 -2.68 9.96
N HIS A 116 5.63 -2.96 10.47
CA HIS A 116 5.07 -4.33 10.43
C HIS A 116 4.85 -4.81 8.99
N MET A 117 4.40 -3.93 8.10
CA MET A 117 4.30 -4.21 6.66
C MET A 117 5.68 -4.56 6.08
N ALA A 118 6.72 -3.80 6.40
CA ALA A 118 8.07 -4.01 5.89
C ALA A 118 8.72 -5.29 6.41
N LEU A 119 8.55 -5.60 7.71
CA LEU A 119 9.03 -6.85 8.29
C LEU A 119 8.35 -8.07 7.64
N TRP A 120 7.05 -7.98 7.41
CA TRP A 120 6.29 -9.01 6.70
C TRP A 120 6.74 -9.15 5.23
N ALA A 121 6.93 -8.04 4.53
CA ALA A 121 7.42 -8.03 3.15
C ALA A 121 8.82 -8.65 3.06
N ASN A 122 9.70 -8.31 3.99
CA ASN A 122 11.07 -8.83 4.08
C ASN A 122 11.10 -10.35 4.35
N ALA A 123 10.10 -10.88 5.07
CA ALA A 123 9.95 -12.31 5.30
C ALA A 123 9.45 -13.09 4.07
N GLY A 124 9.08 -12.42 2.96
CA GLY A 124 8.52 -13.04 1.76
C GLY A 124 6.99 -12.93 1.64
N GLY A 125 6.36 -12.10 2.49
CA GLY A 125 4.92 -11.88 2.47
C GLY A 125 4.12 -13.16 2.79
N ARG A 126 3.01 -13.37 2.08
CA ARG A 126 2.15 -14.56 2.27
C ARG A 126 2.83 -15.91 1.98
N TYR A 127 4.00 -15.89 1.32
CA TYR A 127 4.75 -17.10 0.97
C TYR A 127 5.99 -17.30 1.85
N ALA A 128 6.15 -16.49 2.90
CA ALA A 128 7.15 -16.73 3.93
C ALA A 128 7.05 -18.18 4.40
N ARG A 129 8.15 -18.92 4.32
CA ARG A 129 8.18 -20.29 4.88
C ARG A 129 8.18 -20.15 6.40
N PRO A 130 7.35 -20.92 7.13
CA PRO A 130 7.51 -21.03 8.57
C PRO A 130 8.93 -21.52 8.86
N ALA A 131 9.58 -20.89 9.84
CA ALA A 131 10.89 -21.30 10.33
C ALA A 131 10.82 -22.67 10.99
#